data_AF-A0A920LPZ5-F1
#
_entry.id   AF-A0A920LPZ5-F1
#
_cell.length_a   1.000
_cell.length_b   1.000
_cell.length_c   1.000
_cell.angle_alpha   90.00
_cell.angle_beta   90.00
_cell.angle_gamma   90.00
#
_symmetry.space_group_name_H-M   'P 1'
#
loop_
_entity.id
_entity.type
_entity.pdbx_description
1 polymer ?
#
loop_
_entity_poly.entity_id
_entity_poly.type
_entity_poly.pdbx_seq_one_letter_code
_entity_poly.pdbx_strand_id
1 'polypeptide(L)'
;MPLPPYIRRPDGSTSADDKDYQTMFAAQAGAVAAPTAGLHFTPELTSALQDAGVSIAEVTLHVGAGTFLPVTVDNIAEHRMHAEWGQIPAATASRINAARSGGGRVVSVGTTSLRILEACFAAHGEVCEFAAETDIFITPGSRFGAVDMLLTNFHLPKSTLLMLVSAFAGMQPIRDAYAHALDGGYRFFSYGDACLLRLDPRRGPGPTRGNAMPDFNFTLKTTDGAARRGRLQTAWGDVETPVFMPVGTAATVKGMMPESVRATGASIILANTYHLMLRPGAERVGRLGGVRKMMGWDGPLLTDSGGFQVMSLGPLRSLDEDGVTFKSHLDGTRYRLTPERSTEIQHLLDATITMAFDECTPFPATEEVAAESMRLSMRWAKRSREAFVHRQGYGQFGIVQGSVFRDLRAESVAALEEIGFEGYAIGGLAVGEGQEAMFETLEFTTPMMRADRPRYLMGVGKPADLVGGVARGVDMFDV
;
A
#
# COMPACT_ATOMS: atom_id res chain seq x y z
N MET A 1 -40.85 10.71 -11.36
CA MET A 1 -41.51 9.51 -11.94
C MET A 1 -42.45 8.97 -10.88
N PRO A 2 -43.75 8.80 -11.14
CA PRO A 2 -44.71 8.44 -10.09
C PRO A 2 -44.42 7.07 -9.51
N LEU A 3 -44.41 5.99 -10.29
CA LEU A 3 -44.26 4.63 -9.77
C LEU A 3 -43.05 3.92 -10.42
N PRO A 4 -42.10 3.36 -9.66
CA PRO A 4 -40.99 2.60 -10.24
C PRO A 4 -41.48 1.47 -11.17
N PRO A 5 -40.86 1.26 -12.35
CA PRO A 5 -41.39 0.39 -13.39
C PRO A 5 -41.46 -1.10 -13.02
N TYR A 6 -40.76 -1.50 -11.95
CA TYR A 6 -40.79 -2.85 -11.41
C TYR A 6 -41.90 -3.08 -10.37
N ILE A 7 -42.61 -2.03 -9.92
CA ILE A 7 -43.76 -2.15 -9.03
C ILE A 7 -45.03 -2.29 -9.88
N ARG A 8 -45.65 -3.48 -9.86
CA ARG A 8 -46.92 -3.74 -10.57
C ARG A 8 -48.09 -3.62 -9.60
N ARG A 9 -48.95 -2.62 -9.80
CA ARG A 9 -50.24 -2.50 -9.13
C ARG A 9 -51.37 -2.80 -10.13
N PRO A 10 -52.42 -3.55 -9.76
CA PRO A 10 -53.53 -3.87 -10.66
C PRO A 10 -54.18 -2.63 -11.30
N ASP A 11 -54.27 -1.53 -10.54
CA ASP A 11 -54.92 -0.28 -10.96
C ASP A 11 -53.93 0.78 -11.49
N GLY A 12 -52.66 0.42 -11.67
CA GLY A 12 -51.62 1.33 -12.15
C GLY A 12 -51.14 2.34 -11.10
N SER A 13 -50.52 3.44 -11.57
CA SER A 13 -50.06 4.54 -10.71
C SER A 13 -51.22 5.42 -10.26
N THR A 14 -51.17 5.82 -9.00
CA THR A 14 -52.06 6.80 -8.37
C THR A 14 -51.43 8.19 -8.37
N SER A 15 -52.24 9.23 -8.13
CA SER A 15 -51.74 10.61 -8.00
C SER A 15 -50.87 10.84 -6.76
N ALA A 16 -50.93 9.95 -5.76
CA ALA A 16 -50.03 10.00 -4.60
C ALA A 16 -48.60 9.58 -4.97
N ASP A 17 -48.43 8.70 -5.96
CA ASP A 17 -47.13 8.19 -6.39
C ASP A 17 -46.24 9.31 -6.96
N ASP A 18 -46.83 10.37 -7.52
CA ASP A 18 -46.11 11.58 -7.97
C ASP A 18 -45.35 12.28 -6.84
N LYS A 19 -45.73 12.04 -5.59
CA LYS A 19 -45.10 12.61 -4.39
C LYS A 19 -44.31 11.56 -3.62
N ASP A 20 -44.89 10.38 -3.40
CA ASP A 20 -44.36 9.36 -2.48
C ASP A 20 -43.02 8.78 -2.92
N TYR A 21 -42.70 8.88 -4.21
CA TYR A 21 -41.47 8.35 -4.80
C TYR A 21 -40.50 9.46 -5.24
N GLN A 22 -40.63 10.67 -4.67
CA GLN A 22 -39.71 11.78 -4.89
C GLN A 22 -38.97 12.12 -3.60
N THR A 23 -37.70 12.46 -3.71
CA THR A 23 -36.96 13.04 -2.58
C THR A 23 -37.34 14.51 -2.43
N MET A 24 -37.15 15.08 -1.25
CA MET A 24 -37.33 16.53 -1.06
C MET A 24 -36.35 17.39 -1.88
N PHE A 25 -35.34 16.76 -2.50
CA PHE A 25 -34.34 17.39 -3.37
C PHE A 25 -34.69 17.27 -4.87
N ALA A 26 -35.82 16.64 -5.22
CA ALA A 26 -36.20 16.44 -6.62
C ALA A 26 -36.59 17.77 -7.27
N ALA A 27 -35.74 18.28 -8.17
CA ALA A 27 -35.96 19.56 -8.86
C ALA A 27 -36.07 19.43 -10.40
N GLN A 28 -35.46 18.40 -11.00
CA GLN A 28 -35.39 18.22 -12.45
C GLN A 28 -35.91 16.84 -12.89
N ALA A 29 -36.60 16.79 -14.01
CA ALA A 29 -37.02 15.53 -14.64
C ALA A 29 -35.86 14.92 -15.44
N GLY A 30 -35.60 13.62 -15.28
CA GLY A 30 -34.56 12.93 -16.06
C GLY A 30 -34.17 11.54 -15.54
N ALA A 31 -34.40 11.25 -14.26
CA ALA A 31 -34.10 9.96 -13.67
C ALA A 31 -35.22 8.92 -13.87
N VAL A 32 -34.85 7.68 -14.19
CA VAL A 32 -35.78 6.53 -14.26
C VAL A 32 -35.88 5.75 -12.94
N ALA A 33 -35.25 6.24 -11.88
CA ALA A 33 -35.45 5.76 -10.52
C ALA A 33 -35.18 6.91 -9.53
N ALA A 34 -35.86 6.88 -8.39
CA ALA A 34 -35.61 7.85 -7.33
C ALA A 34 -34.21 7.60 -6.70
N PRO A 35 -33.44 8.65 -6.38
CA PRO A 35 -32.19 8.51 -5.63
C PRO A 35 -32.51 8.22 -4.16
N THR A 36 -32.73 6.94 -3.86
CA THR A 36 -33.49 6.56 -2.67
C THR A 36 -32.82 6.80 -1.33
N ALA A 37 -31.49 6.94 -1.29
CA ALA A 37 -30.81 7.38 -0.08
C ALA A 37 -31.31 8.76 0.40
N GLY A 38 -31.79 9.61 -0.51
CA GLY A 38 -32.38 10.91 -0.20
C GLY A 38 -33.81 10.85 0.34
N LEU A 39 -34.49 9.70 0.30
CA LEU A 39 -35.85 9.55 0.85
C LEU A 39 -35.86 9.57 2.39
N HIS A 40 -34.70 9.35 3.02
CA HIS A 40 -34.53 9.42 4.47
C HIS A 40 -34.44 10.86 5.00
N PHE A 41 -34.46 11.86 4.12
CA PHE A 41 -34.40 13.27 4.50
C PHE A 41 -35.79 13.88 4.57
N THR A 42 -36.02 14.62 5.65
CA THR A 42 -37.19 15.48 5.85
C THR A 42 -36.76 16.93 6.05
N PRO A 43 -37.67 17.91 5.89
CA PRO A 43 -37.40 19.31 6.24
C PRO A 43 -36.89 19.47 7.68
N GLU A 44 -37.43 18.72 8.64
CA GLU A 44 -37.03 18.77 10.04
C GLU A 44 -35.61 18.25 10.24
N LEU A 45 -35.26 17.11 9.62
CA LEU A 45 -33.90 16.58 9.67
C LEU A 45 -32.90 17.54 9.02
N THR A 46 -33.29 18.14 7.89
CA THR A 46 -32.48 19.11 7.17
C THR A 46 -32.19 20.35 8.02
N SER A 47 -33.22 20.89 8.69
CA SER A 47 -33.07 22.01 9.61
C SER A 47 -32.15 21.65 10.78
N ALA A 48 -32.34 20.48 11.40
CA ALA A 48 -31.52 20.03 12.52
C ALA A 48 -30.04 19.86 12.14
N LEU A 49 -29.75 19.38 10.92
CA LEU A 49 -28.39 19.29 10.40
C LEU A 49 -27.77 20.68 10.19
N GLN A 50 -28.53 21.63 9.64
CA GLN A 50 -28.07 23.02 9.44
C GLN A 50 -27.81 23.72 10.78
N ASP A 51 -28.67 23.54 11.78
CA ASP A 51 -28.50 24.07 13.13
C ASP A 51 -27.25 23.48 13.82
N ALA A 52 -26.89 22.23 13.48
CA ALA A 52 -25.65 21.59 13.92
C ALA A 52 -24.41 22.01 13.11
N GLY A 53 -24.55 22.96 12.18
CA GLY A 53 -23.44 23.48 11.37
C GLY A 53 -23.10 22.63 10.13
N VAL A 54 -23.96 21.69 9.74
CA VAL A 54 -23.77 20.88 8.53
C VAL A 54 -24.32 21.63 7.32
N SER A 55 -23.45 21.91 6.34
CA SER A 55 -23.86 22.52 5.09
C SER A 55 -24.37 21.47 4.09
N ILE A 56 -25.48 21.74 3.40
CA ILE A 56 -26.04 20.87 2.35
C ILE A 56 -25.72 21.44 0.97
N ALA A 57 -25.21 20.59 0.08
CA ALA A 57 -24.93 20.92 -1.31
C ALA A 57 -25.56 19.89 -2.24
N GLU A 58 -26.13 20.35 -3.35
CA GLU A 58 -26.94 19.51 -4.25
C GLU A 58 -26.19 19.24 -5.56
N VAL A 59 -26.39 18.04 -6.09
CA VAL A 59 -25.93 17.58 -7.41
C VAL A 59 -27.14 17.02 -8.17
N THR A 60 -27.15 17.18 -9.49
CA THR A 60 -28.21 16.62 -10.34
C THR A 60 -27.77 15.28 -10.89
N LEU A 61 -28.64 14.27 -10.84
CA LEU A 61 -28.35 12.91 -11.28
C LEU A 61 -29.51 12.37 -12.12
N HIS A 62 -29.21 11.81 -13.29
CA HIS A 62 -30.16 11.04 -14.08
C HIS A 62 -29.90 9.56 -13.87
N VAL A 63 -30.43 9.00 -12.78
CA VAL A 63 -30.26 7.58 -12.44
C VAL A 63 -30.86 6.73 -13.56
N GLY A 64 -30.03 5.89 -14.17
CA GLY A 64 -30.40 5.02 -15.29
C GLY A 64 -30.97 3.67 -14.85
N ALA A 65 -31.66 2.97 -15.75
CA ALA A 65 -32.19 1.62 -15.47
C ALA A 65 -31.07 0.58 -15.25
N GLY A 66 -29.89 0.83 -15.84
CA GLY A 66 -28.71 -0.04 -15.75
C GLY A 66 -28.11 -0.17 -14.35
N THR A 67 -28.38 0.80 -13.47
CA THR A 67 -27.82 0.85 -12.10
C THR A 67 -28.32 -0.28 -11.20
N PHE A 68 -29.45 -0.88 -11.56
CA PHE A 68 -30.08 -1.98 -10.81
C PHE A 68 -29.91 -3.34 -11.49
N LEU A 69 -29.21 -3.42 -12.64
CA LEU A 69 -29.01 -4.68 -13.32
C LEU A 69 -28.02 -5.57 -12.54
N PRO A 70 -28.33 -6.86 -12.36
CA PRO A 70 -27.42 -7.77 -11.68
C PRO A 70 -26.14 -7.97 -12.52
N VAL A 71 -25.03 -8.18 -11.83
CA VAL A 71 -23.78 -8.63 -12.46
C VAL A 71 -23.93 -10.10 -12.82
N THR A 72 -23.95 -10.39 -14.12
CA THR A 72 -24.16 -11.73 -14.68
C THR A 72 -22.88 -12.37 -15.23
N VAL A 73 -21.76 -11.65 -15.20
CA VAL A 73 -20.46 -12.14 -15.68
C VAL A 73 -19.64 -12.73 -14.53
N ASP A 74 -18.86 -13.78 -14.81
CA ASP A 74 -17.96 -14.41 -13.84
C ASP A 74 -16.65 -13.63 -13.67
N ASN A 75 -16.19 -12.98 -14.74
CA ASN A 75 -15.06 -12.07 -14.73
C ASN A 75 -15.53 -10.61 -14.71
N ILE A 76 -15.30 -9.90 -13.61
CA ILE A 76 -15.74 -8.52 -13.45
C ILE A 76 -15.14 -7.55 -14.49
N ALA A 77 -13.99 -7.89 -15.10
CA ALA A 77 -13.39 -7.08 -16.15
C ALA A 77 -14.20 -7.07 -17.46
N GLU A 78 -15.11 -8.03 -17.62
CA GLU A 78 -16.01 -8.15 -18.77
C GLU A 78 -17.35 -7.43 -18.52
N HIS A 79 -17.60 -6.96 -17.29
CA HIS A 79 -18.80 -6.20 -16.97
C HIS A 79 -18.66 -4.76 -17.49
N ARG A 80 -19.63 -4.33 -18.31
CA ARG A 80 -19.72 -2.93 -18.75
C ARG A 80 -20.70 -2.18 -17.86
N MET A 81 -20.21 -1.13 -17.21
CA MET A 81 -21.07 -0.22 -16.47
C MET A 81 -21.91 0.61 -17.43
N HIS A 82 -23.17 0.81 -17.06
CA HIS A 82 -24.02 1.78 -17.74
C HIS A 82 -23.61 3.19 -17.33
N ALA A 83 -23.47 4.06 -18.32
CA ALA A 83 -23.19 5.46 -18.12
C ALA A 83 -24.42 6.16 -17.49
N GLU A 84 -24.18 7.02 -16.52
CA GLU A 84 -25.21 7.86 -15.89
C GLU A 84 -24.83 9.33 -16.07
N TRP A 85 -25.79 10.15 -16.50
CA TRP A 85 -25.57 11.59 -16.59
C TRP A 85 -25.68 12.24 -15.21
N GLY A 86 -24.77 13.17 -14.93
CA GLY A 86 -24.83 13.98 -13.72
C GLY A 86 -24.27 15.37 -13.91
N GLN A 87 -24.62 16.25 -12.97
CA GLN A 87 -24.16 17.62 -12.92
C GLN A 87 -23.73 18.03 -11.51
N ILE A 88 -22.52 18.59 -11.42
CA ILE A 88 -22.01 19.29 -10.25
C ILE A 88 -21.88 20.77 -10.66
N PRO A 89 -22.76 21.66 -10.18
CA PRO A 89 -22.58 23.10 -10.41
C PRO A 89 -21.24 23.61 -9.84
N ALA A 90 -20.60 24.58 -10.48
CA ALA A 90 -19.35 25.17 -10.00
C ALA A 90 -19.43 25.62 -8.53
N ALA A 91 -20.55 26.25 -8.13
CA ALA A 91 -20.78 26.66 -6.75
C ALA A 91 -20.83 25.47 -5.77
N THR A 92 -21.43 24.35 -6.16
CA THR A 92 -21.44 23.11 -5.37
C THR A 92 -20.01 22.56 -5.22
N ALA A 93 -19.26 22.48 -6.32
CA ALA A 93 -17.87 22.02 -6.30
C ALA A 93 -17.00 22.87 -5.37
N SER A 94 -17.09 24.21 -5.47
CA SER A 94 -16.36 25.12 -4.59
C SER A 94 -16.70 24.91 -3.11
N ARG A 95 -17.98 24.69 -2.77
CA ARG A 95 -18.40 24.45 -1.39
C ARG A 95 -17.85 23.13 -0.84
N ILE A 96 -17.85 22.07 -1.65
CA ILE A 96 -17.30 20.76 -1.28
C ILE A 96 -15.79 20.89 -1.04
N ASN A 97 -15.05 21.53 -1.95
CA ASN A 97 -13.62 21.72 -1.79
C ASN A 97 -13.27 22.62 -0.59
N ALA A 98 -14.04 23.67 -0.33
CA ALA A 98 -13.87 24.54 0.83
C ALA A 98 -14.12 23.80 2.16
N ALA A 99 -15.14 22.95 2.22
CA ALA A 99 -15.38 22.11 3.40
C ALA A 99 -14.19 21.19 3.67
N ARG A 100 -13.64 20.57 2.61
CA ARG A 100 -12.48 19.68 2.71
C ARG A 100 -11.20 20.39 3.12
N SER A 101 -10.88 21.53 2.49
CA SER A 101 -9.69 22.30 2.84
C SER A 101 -9.76 22.89 4.26
N GLY A 102 -10.98 23.14 4.76
CA GLY A 102 -11.24 23.50 6.16
C GLY A 102 -11.22 22.33 7.16
N GLY A 103 -10.91 21.11 6.74
CA GLY A 103 -10.89 19.91 7.60
C GLY A 103 -12.27 19.32 7.91
N GLY A 104 -13.32 19.79 7.23
CA GLY A 104 -14.66 19.22 7.27
C GLY A 104 -14.76 17.91 6.51
N ARG A 105 -15.80 17.11 6.82
CA ARG A 105 -16.07 15.83 6.15
C ARG A 105 -17.14 15.98 5.08
N VAL A 106 -16.95 15.29 3.96
CA VAL A 106 -17.94 15.19 2.89
C VAL A 106 -18.74 13.92 3.05
N VAL A 107 -20.06 14.06 3.23
CA VAL A 107 -21.01 12.95 3.29
C VAL A 107 -21.77 12.88 1.97
N SER A 108 -21.54 11.83 1.19
CA SER A 108 -22.34 11.57 -0.02
C SER A 108 -23.64 10.88 0.36
N VAL A 109 -24.75 11.41 -0.15
CA VAL A 109 -26.07 10.77 -0.03
C VAL A 109 -26.35 10.00 -1.31
N GLY A 110 -26.20 8.68 -1.24
CA GLY A 110 -26.37 7.76 -2.37
C GLY A 110 -25.08 7.43 -3.12
N THR A 111 -25.08 6.23 -3.70
CA THR A 111 -23.95 5.67 -4.46
C THR A 111 -23.71 6.39 -5.78
N THR A 112 -24.75 6.84 -6.46
CA THR A 112 -24.63 7.58 -7.74
C THR A 112 -24.01 8.97 -7.52
N SER A 113 -24.42 9.67 -6.45
CA SER A 113 -23.78 10.93 -6.02
C SER A 113 -22.28 10.73 -5.78
N LEU A 114 -21.91 9.65 -5.09
CA LEU A 114 -20.52 9.31 -4.81
C LEU A 114 -19.75 9.07 -6.12
N ARG A 115 -20.30 8.29 -7.06
CA ARG A 115 -19.64 7.99 -8.34
C ARG A 115 -19.25 9.26 -9.10
N ILE A 116 -20.14 10.25 -9.16
CA ILE A 116 -19.89 11.50 -9.88
C ILE A 116 -18.86 12.39 -9.17
N LEU A 117 -18.92 12.47 -7.84
CA LEU A 117 -17.90 13.17 -7.05
C LEU A 117 -16.51 12.53 -7.23
N GLU A 118 -16.42 11.21 -7.15
CA GLU A 118 -15.16 10.47 -7.33
C GLU A 118 -14.69 10.46 -8.78
N ALA A 119 -15.59 10.47 -9.77
CA ALA A 119 -15.22 10.58 -11.18
C ALA A 119 -14.49 11.90 -11.47
N CYS A 120 -15.02 13.03 -10.97
CA CYS A 120 -14.32 14.30 -11.11
C CYS A 120 -13.01 14.30 -10.30
N PHE A 121 -13.02 13.83 -9.04
CA PHE A 121 -11.82 13.84 -8.22
C PHE A 121 -10.70 12.96 -8.78
N ALA A 122 -11.02 11.79 -9.33
CA ALA A 122 -10.04 10.91 -9.96
C ALA A 122 -9.39 11.55 -11.19
N ALA A 123 -10.13 12.37 -11.94
CA ALA A 123 -9.63 13.07 -13.13
C ALA A 123 -8.82 14.33 -12.80
N HIS A 124 -9.19 15.06 -11.74
CA HIS A 124 -8.68 16.42 -11.50
C HIS A 124 -7.97 16.62 -10.15
N GLY A 125 -8.06 15.67 -9.22
CA GLY A 125 -7.50 15.81 -7.86
C GLY A 125 -8.30 16.72 -6.93
N GLU A 126 -9.43 17.26 -7.40
CA GLU A 126 -10.40 18.05 -6.65
C GLU A 126 -11.81 17.85 -7.23
N VAL A 127 -12.85 18.30 -6.53
CA VAL A 127 -14.20 18.34 -7.10
C VAL A 127 -14.34 19.57 -8.00
N CYS A 128 -14.93 19.42 -9.18
CA CYS A 128 -14.92 20.37 -10.27
C CYS A 128 -16.35 20.54 -10.79
N GLU A 129 -16.58 21.61 -11.56
CA GLU A 129 -17.80 21.71 -12.35
C GLU A 129 -17.87 20.52 -13.33
N PHE A 130 -19.00 19.85 -13.33
CA PHE A 130 -19.23 18.63 -14.11
C PHE A 130 -20.63 18.66 -14.70
N ALA A 131 -20.80 18.26 -15.96
CA ALA A 131 -22.09 18.12 -16.63
C ALA A 131 -21.95 17.11 -17.78
N ALA A 132 -21.82 15.83 -17.45
CA ALA A 132 -21.54 14.79 -18.43
C ALA A 132 -22.03 13.41 -17.95
N GLU A 133 -21.89 12.41 -18.82
CA GLU A 133 -22.06 11.01 -18.45
C GLU A 133 -20.82 10.46 -17.75
N THR A 134 -21.03 9.56 -16.78
CA THR A 134 -19.96 8.77 -16.17
C THR A 134 -20.34 7.30 -16.10
N ASP A 135 -19.43 6.44 -16.52
CA ASP A 135 -19.51 4.99 -16.44
C ASP A 135 -18.51 4.42 -15.43
N ILE A 136 -17.94 5.25 -14.54
CA ILE A 136 -16.92 4.81 -13.58
C ILE A 136 -17.37 3.56 -12.84
N PHE A 137 -16.54 2.52 -12.91
CA PHE A 137 -16.79 1.25 -12.22
C PHE A 137 -15.95 1.17 -10.94
N ILE A 138 -16.59 1.35 -9.80
CA ILE A 138 -15.95 1.29 -8.49
C ILE A 138 -16.01 -0.15 -7.97
N THR A 139 -14.83 -0.75 -7.76
CA THR A 139 -14.68 -2.15 -7.34
C THR A 139 -13.73 -2.24 -6.14
N PRO A 140 -13.76 -3.33 -5.34
CA PRO A 140 -12.82 -3.52 -4.25
C PRO A 140 -11.37 -3.35 -4.71
N GLY A 141 -10.67 -2.37 -4.16
CA GLY A 141 -9.35 -1.95 -4.68
C GLY A 141 -9.28 -0.45 -4.97
N SER A 142 -10.40 0.16 -5.38
CA SER A 142 -10.51 1.58 -5.70
C SER A 142 -10.02 2.49 -4.56
N ARG A 143 -9.46 3.63 -4.93
CA ARG A 143 -9.15 4.74 -4.02
C ARG A 143 -10.26 5.78 -4.13
N PHE A 144 -10.52 6.47 -3.04
CA PHE A 144 -11.51 7.53 -2.91
C PHE A 144 -10.81 8.76 -2.44
N GLY A 145 -11.26 9.92 -2.91
CA GLY A 145 -10.68 11.17 -2.48
C GLY A 145 -11.68 12.30 -2.35
N ALA A 146 -12.91 12.19 -2.85
CA ALA A 146 -13.92 13.23 -2.68
C ALA A 146 -14.78 13.05 -1.43
N VAL A 147 -15.05 11.81 -1.03
CA VAL A 147 -16.09 11.47 -0.05
C VAL A 147 -15.52 10.74 1.18
N ASP A 148 -15.85 11.22 2.39
CA ASP A 148 -15.41 10.62 3.67
C ASP A 148 -16.44 9.65 4.25
N MET A 149 -17.73 9.88 3.98
CA MET A 149 -18.82 9.06 4.46
C MET A 149 -19.90 8.90 3.38
N LEU A 150 -20.57 7.75 3.37
CA LEU A 150 -21.61 7.41 2.41
C LEU A 150 -22.88 7.01 3.17
N LEU A 151 -23.97 7.73 2.96
CA LEU A 151 -25.31 7.27 3.35
C LEU A 151 -25.95 6.54 2.16
N THR A 152 -26.37 5.29 2.37
CA THR A 152 -27.02 4.49 1.32
C THR A 152 -27.96 3.44 1.92
N ASN A 153 -28.81 2.82 1.09
CA ASN A 153 -29.64 1.68 1.49
C ASN A 153 -28.83 0.36 1.45
N PHE A 154 -29.39 -0.72 2.01
CA PHE A 154 -28.86 -2.07 1.82
C PHE A 154 -29.09 -2.58 0.38
N HIS A 155 -28.01 -2.97 -0.28
CA HIS A 155 -27.97 -3.43 -1.67
C HIS A 155 -28.01 -4.96 -1.81
N LEU A 156 -28.54 -5.46 -2.92
CA LEU A 156 -28.64 -6.90 -3.19
C LEU A 156 -27.28 -7.56 -3.47
N PRO A 157 -27.14 -8.86 -3.18
CA PRO A 157 -26.07 -9.68 -3.73
C PRO A 157 -25.99 -9.58 -5.26
N LYS A 158 -24.80 -9.79 -5.82
CA LYS A 158 -24.55 -9.70 -7.27
C LYS A 158 -24.93 -8.34 -7.88
N SER A 159 -24.80 -7.25 -7.12
CA SER A 159 -24.99 -5.88 -7.62
C SER A 159 -23.67 -5.10 -7.63
N THR A 160 -23.52 -4.19 -8.59
CA THR A 160 -22.42 -3.23 -8.65
C THR A 160 -22.41 -2.29 -7.45
N LEU A 161 -23.58 -2.03 -6.87
CA LEU A 161 -23.74 -1.22 -5.66
C LEU A 161 -23.13 -1.90 -4.42
N LEU A 162 -23.32 -3.22 -4.26
CA LEU A 162 -22.68 -3.97 -3.18
C LEU A 162 -21.14 -3.96 -3.34
N MET A 163 -20.64 -4.03 -4.58
CA MET A 163 -19.21 -3.90 -4.86
C MET A 163 -18.68 -2.52 -4.47
N LEU A 164 -19.42 -1.46 -4.79
CA LEU A 164 -19.06 -0.08 -4.47
C LEU A 164 -18.98 0.14 -2.96
N VAL A 165 -20.00 -0.25 -2.20
CA VAL A 165 -19.98 -0.07 -0.73
C VAL A 165 -18.90 -0.93 -0.07
N SER A 166 -18.60 -2.10 -0.63
CA SER A 166 -17.48 -2.95 -0.18
C SER A 166 -16.13 -2.36 -0.52
N ALA A 167 -16.01 -1.64 -1.64
CA ALA A 167 -14.80 -0.90 -1.99
C ALA A 167 -14.60 0.30 -1.05
N PHE A 168 -15.68 1.00 -0.72
CA PHE A 168 -15.67 2.20 0.11
C PHE A 168 -15.39 1.91 1.59
N ALA A 169 -16.19 1.04 2.21
CA ALA A 169 -16.10 0.75 3.65
C ALA A 169 -15.22 -0.47 3.98
N GLY A 170 -14.83 -1.26 2.98
CA GLY A 170 -14.13 -2.52 3.15
C GLY A 170 -15.06 -3.74 3.25
N MET A 171 -14.53 -4.91 2.89
CA MET A 171 -15.34 -6.14 2.78
C MET A 171 -15.86 -6.63 4.13
N GLN A 172 -15.01 -6.67 5.17
CA GLN A 172 -15.41 -7.17 6.48
C GLN A 172 -16.46 -6.27 7.16
N PRO A 173 -16.27 -4.93 7.22
CA PRO A 173 -17.31 -4.04 7.78
C PRO A 173 -18.65 -4.15 7.08
N ILE A 174 -18.68 -4.32 5.75
CA ILE A 174 -19.94 -4.54 5.01
C ILE A 174 -20.57 -5.87 5.39
N ARG A 175 -19.81 -6.96 5.50
CA ARG A 175 -20.34 -8.26 5.94
C ARG A 175 -20.95 -8.18 7.34
N ASP A 176 -20.26 -7.51 8.26
CA ASP A 176 -20.73 -7.34 9.63
C ASP A 176 -22.01 -6.50 9.68
N ALA A 177 -22.08 -5.42 8.91
CA ALA A 177 -23.29 -4.59 8.79
C ALA A 177 -24.49 -5.38 8.23
N TYR A 178 -24.26 -6.24 7.24
CA TYR A 178 -25.32 -7.08 6.66
C TYR A 178 -25.77 -8.18 7.62
N ALA A 179 -24.85 -8.81 8.35
CA ALA A 179 -25.18 -9.78 9.39
C ALA A 179 -26.06 -9.14 10.47
N HIS A 180 -25.66 -7.95 10.95
CA HIS A 180 -26.46 -7.18 11.90
C HIS A 180 -27.85 -6.82 11.37
N ALA A 181 -27.93 -6.38 10.12
CA ALA A 181 -29.20 -6.01 9.49
C ALA A 181 -30.16 -7.21 9.34
N LEU A 182 -29.62 -8.38 9.03
CA LEU A 182 -30.39 -9.63 8.96
C LEU A 182 -30.89 -10.05 10.35
N ASP A 183 -30.01 -10.07 11.34
CA ASP A 183 -30.35 -10.44 12.73
C ASP A 183 -31.37 -9.46 13.34
N GLY A 184 -31.28 -8.18 12.97
CA GLY A 184 -32.18 -7.12 13.44
C GLY A 184 -33.48 -6.96 12.66
N GLY A 185 -33.70 -7.73 11.59
CA GLY A 185 -34.93 -7.66 10.79
C GLY A 185 -35.09 -6.37 9.97
N TYR A 186 -33.97 -5.75 9.57
CA TYR A 186 -33.96 -4.53 8.76
C TYR A 186 -34.54 -4.79 7.36
N ARG A 187 -35.18 -3.77 6.79
CA ARG A 187 -35.73 -3.78 5.43
C ARG A 187 -34.64 -3.42 4.44
N PHE A 188 -34.50 -4.20 3.39
CA PHE A 188 -33.50 -3.97 2.34
C PHE A 188 -34.15 -3.26 1.15
N PHE A 189 -33.39 -3.06 0.07
CA PHE A 189 -33.82 -2.42 -1.19
C PHE A 189 -33.96 -0.90 -1.10
N SER A 190 -34.33 -0.32 -2.24
CA SER A 190 -34.46 1.11 -2.48
C SER A 190 -35.36 1.81 -1.45
N TYR A 191 -36.38 1.15 -0.93
CA TYR A 191 -37.30 1.74 0.07
C TYR A 191 -37.11 1.16 1.49
N GLY A 192 -36.01 0.44 1.71
CA GLY A 192 -35.65 -0.12 3.00
C GLY A 192 -34.86 0.86 3.87
N ASP A 193 -34.30 0.32 4.95
CA ASP A 193 -33.46 1.05 5.88
C ASP A 193 -32.15 1.52 5.21
N ALA A 194 -31.55 2.55 5.80
CA ALA A 194 -30.25 3.10 5.39
C ALA A 194 -29.14 2.74 6.38
N CYS A 195 -27.92 2.73 5.87
CA CYS A 195 -26.69 2.67 6.64
C CYS A 195 -25.80 3.87 6.31
N LEU A 196 -25.13 4.37 7.35
CA LEU A 196 -24.11 5.40 7.22
C LEU A 196 -22.74 4.74 7.32
N LEU A 197 -22.03 4.71 6.21
CA LEU A 197 -20.75 4.05 6.05
C LEU A 197 -19.62 5.08 6.13
N ARG A 198 -18.55 4.73 6.84
CA ARG A 198 -17.32 5.52 6.85
C ARG A 198 -16.34 4.95 5.83
N LEU A 199 -15.64 5.84 5.13
CA LEU A 199 -14.55 5.45 4.24
C LEU A 199 -13.51 4.64 5.03
N ASP A 200 -13.11 3.50 4.49
CA ASP A 200 -11.96 2.75 5.00
C ASP A 200 -10.73 3.67 4.92
N PRO A 201 -10.06 3.98 6.05
CA PRO A 201 -8.90 4.87 6.05
C PRO A 201 -7.78 4.42 5.09
N ARG A 202 -7.73 3.13 4.74
CA ARG A 202 -6.79 2.56 3.76
C ARG A 202 -7.14 2.88 2.31
N ARG A 203 -8.39 3.26 2.05
CA ARG A 203 -8.97 3.55 0.73
C ARG A 203 -9.11 5.04 0.45
N GLY A 204 -8.94 5.87 1.47
CA GLY A 204 -8.90 7.33 1.32
C GLY A 204 -7.75 7.82 0.45
N PRO A 205 -7.66 9.13 0.22
CA PRO A 205 -6.52 9.67 -0.48
C PRO A 205 -5.31 9.28 0.37
N GLY A 206 -4.39 8.50 -0.22
CA GLY A 206 -3.07 8.29 0.37
C GLY A 206 -2.48 9.65 0.76
N PRO A 207 -1.52 9.69 1.71
CA PRO A 207 -1.02 10.94 2.30
C PRO A 207 -1.01 12.04 1.25
N THR A 208 -1.88 13.03 1.44
CA THR A 208 -2.07 14.12 0.49
C THR A 208 -0.68 14.60 0.09
N ARG A 209 -0.38 14.65 -1.20
CA ARG A 209 0.87 15.24 -1.74
C ARG A 209 1.13 16.69 -1.29
N GLY A 210 0.25 17.28 -0.46
CA GLY A 210 0.37 18.58 0.19
C GLY A 210 0.90 18.57 1.63
N ASN A 211 1.20 17.42 2.25
CA ASN A 211 2.04 17.38 3.46
C ASN A 211 3.44 16.93 3.01
N ALA A 212 4.48 17.70 3.35
CA ALA A 212 5.85 17.35 3.01
C ALA A 212 6.13 15.89 3.43
N MET A 213 6.67 15.07 2.52
CA MET A 213 7.01 13.69 2.88
C MET A 213 8.01 13.73 4.05
N PRO A 214 7.85 12.90 5.10
CA PRO A 214 8.80 12.91 6.19
C PRO A 214 10.19 12.51 5.69
N ASP A 215 11.23 13.09 6.28
CA ASP A 215 12.60 12.67 6.02
C ASP A 215 12.83 11.24 6.52
N PHE A 216 13.79 10.54 5.89
CA PHE A 216 14.18 9.22 6.36
C PHE A 216 14.98 9.38 7.65
N ASN A 217 14.45 8.87 8.77
CA ASN A 217 15.05 9.08 10.09
C ASN A 217 14.90 7.88 11.00
N PHE A 218 15.92 7.60 11.81
CA PHE A 218 15.85 6.61 12.88
C PHE A 218 15.95 7.30 14.23
N THR A 219 14.96 7.08 15.09
CA THR A 219 14.94 7.57 16.46
C THR A 219 15.09 6.39 17.42
N LEU A 220 16.20 6.36 18.16
CA LEU A 220 16.37 5.46 19.29
C LEU A 220 15.53 5.99 20.47
N LYS A 221 14.57 5.18 20.95
CA LYS A 221 13.64 5.58 22.03
C LYS A 221 14.18 5.21 23.41
N THR A 222 14.65 3.98 23.56
CA THR A 222 15.20 3.47 24.82
C THR A 222 16.09 2.25 24.55
N THR A 223 16.91 1.89 25.53
CA THR A 223 17.75 0.69 25.52
C THR A 223 17.58 -0.12 26.80
N ASP A 224 17.90 -1.41 26.71
CA ASP A 224 18.10 -2.31 27.85
C ASP A 224 19.34 -3.16 27.54
N GLY A 225 20.46 -2.89 28.21
CA GLY A 225 21.78 -3.37 27.77
C GLY A 225 22.06 -2.94 26.32
N ALA A 226 22.40 -3.90 25.47
CA ALA A 226 22.60 -3.66 24.03
C ALA A 226 21.29 -3.67 23.22
N ALA A 227 20.17 -4.16 23.79
CA ALA A 227 18.88 -4.17 23.11
C ALA A 227 18.34 -2.76 22.93
N ARG A 228 17.70 -2.52 21.79
CA ARG A 228 17.29 -1.18 21.32
C ARG A 228 15.83 -1.19 20.93
N ARG A 229 15.08 -0.21 21.43
CA ARG A 229 13.73 0.11 20.95
C ARG A 229 13.82 1.39 20.14
N GLY A 230 13.45 1.35 18.87
CA GLY A 230 13.53 2.51 17.99
C GLY A 230 12.31 2.68 17.09
N ARG A 231 12.34 3.73 16.28
CA ARG A 231 11.37 3.99 15.21
C ARG A 231 12.11 4.48 13.97
N LEU A 232 11.84 3.85 12.84
CA LEU A 232 12.26 4.28 11.52
C LEU A 232 11.09 5.02 10.86
N GLN A 233 11.31 6.27 10.46
CA GLN A 233 10.34 7.09 9.73
C GLN A 233 10.68 7.02 8.24
N THR A 234 9.68 6.77 7.40
CA THR A 234 9.85 6.64 5.95
C THR A 234 8.71 7.34 5.22
N ALA A 235 8.86 7.54 3.91
CA ALA A 235 7.84 8.13 3.04
C ALA A 235 6.50 7.37 3.05
N TRP A 236 6.46 6.14 3.57
CA TRP A 236 5.30 5.25 3.49
C TRP A 236 4.85 4.68 4.83
N GLY A 237 5.29 5.32 5.91
CA GLY A 237 4.89 5.00 7.27
C GLY A 237 6.07 4.74 8.19
N ASP A 238 5.74 4.71 9.46
CA ASP A 238 6.69 4.42 10.53
C ASP A 238 6.85 2.90 10.71
N VAL A 239 8.07 2.47 11.04
CA VAL A 239 8.42 1.10 11.41
C VAL A 239 8.98 1.12 12.83
N GLU A 240 8.31 0.41 13.73
CA GLU A 240 8.79 0.22 15.11
C GLU A 240 9.85 -0.87 15.15
N THR A 241 11.01 -0.63 15.77
CA THR A 241 12.09 -1.63 15.91
C THR A 241 12.22 -2.11 17.36
N PRO A 242 12.53 -3.40 17.63
CA PRO A 242 12.91 -4.43 16.66
C PRO A 242 11.77 -4.90 15.76
N VAL A 243 12.06 -5.22 14.49
CA VAL A 243 11.06 -5.63 13.48
C VAL A 243 11.47 -6.88 12.72
N PHE A 244 10.49 -7.72 12.40
CA PHE A 244 10.62 -8.84 11.49
C PHE A 244 9.90 -8.53 10.18
N MET A 245 10.58 -8.74 9.05
CA MET A 245 10.09 -8.44 7.70
C MET A 245 9.68 -9.72 6.97
N PRO A 246 8.37 -9.94 6.73
CA PRO A 246 7.92 -11.04 5.87
C PRO A 246 8.48 -10.91 4.45
N VAL A 247 8.96 -12.02 3.88
CA VAL A 247 9.61 -12.04 2.56
C VAL A 247 8.62 -12.28 1.43
N GLY A 248 8.53 -11.30 0.53
CA GLY A 248 7.77 -11.30 -0.70
C GLY A 248 8.62 -11.66 -1.91
N THR A 249 8.85 -12.96 -2.15
CA THR A 249 9.81 -13.44 -3.16
C THR A 249 9.55 -12.91 -4.59
N ALA A 250 8.30 -12.88 -5.03
CA ALA A 250 7.92 -12.44 -6.38
C ALA A 250 6.72 -11.48 -6.30
N ALA A 251 6.89 -10.39 -5.54
CA ALA A 251 5.83 -9.43 -5.22
C ALA A 251 4.60 -10.08 -4.54
N THR A 252 4.84 -11.11 -3.74
CA THR A 252 3.82 -11.77 -2.93
C THR A 252 4.48 -12.46 -1.74
N VAL A 253 3.93 -12.26 -0.55
CA VAL A 253 4.22 -13.10 0.62
C VAL A 253 3.43 -14.39 0.43
N LYS A 254 4.14 -15.51 0.27
CA LYS A 254 3.52 -16.76 -0.17
C LYS A 254 2.44 -17.21 0.82
N GLY A 255 1.24 -17.48 0.29
CA GLY A 255 0.11 -17.98 1.06
C GLY A 255 -0.70 -16.90 1.80
N MET A 256 -0.36 -15.61 1.64
CA MET A 256 -1.06 -14.51 2.33
C MET A 256 -1.41 -13.38 1.37
N MET A 257 -2.64 -12.87 1.50
CA MET A 257 -3.00 -11.58 0.89
C MET A 257 -2.30 -10.43 1.63
N PRO A 258 -2.02 -9.28 0.99
CA PRO A 258 -1.42 -8.13 1.66
C PRO A 258 -2.19 -7.68 2.91
N GLU A 259 -3.52 -7.73 2.89
CA GLU A 259 -4.32 -7.43 4.09
C GLU A 259 -4.09 -8.43 5.23
N SER A 260 -3.87 -9.71 4.92
CA SER A 260 -3.58 -10.74 5.91
C SER A 260 -2.20 -10.53 6.53
N VAL A 261 -1.19 -10.17 5.71
CA VAL A 261 0.16 -9.82 6.20
C VAL A 261 0.07 -8.62 7.13
N ARG A 262 -0.68 -7.58 6.76
CA ARG A 262 -0.86 -6.39 7.61
C ARG A 262 -1.61 -6.71 8.91
N ALA A 263 -2.59 -7.61 8.86
CA ALA A 263 -3.37 -8.00 10.03
C ALA A 263 -2.54 -8.74 11.11
N THR A 264 -1.37 -9.29 10.76
CA THR A 264 -0.44 -9.85 11.76
C THR A 264 0.32 -8.78 12.55
N GLY A 265 0.25 -7.51 12.11
CA GLY A 265 1.01 -6.40 12.66
C GLY A 265 2.28 -6.07 11.88
N ALA A 266 2.55 -6.73 10.75
CA ALA A 266 3.70 -6.38 9.91
C ALA A 266 3.59 -4.92 9.42
N SER A 267 4.62 -4.13 9.73
CA SER A 267 4.71 -2.71 9.32
C SER A 267 5.62 -2.49 8.13
N ILE A 268 6.39 -3.49 7.71
CA ILE A 268 7.32 -3.46 6.57
C ILE A 268 7.45 -4.90 6.03
N ILE A 269 7.73 -5.03 4.72
CA ILE A 269 8.02 -6.30 4.07
C ILE A 269 9.31 -6.20 3.26
N LEU A 270 9.91 -7.35 2.97
CA LEU A 270 11.04 -7.48 2.05
C LEU A 270 10.54 -7.97 0.69
N ALA A 271 11.06 -7.47 -0.43
CA ALA A 271 10.83 -8.04 -1.75
C ALA A 271 12.16 -8.34 -2.47
N ASN A 272 12.25 -9.52 -3.09
CA ASN A 272 13.50 -9.96 -3.70
C ASN A 272 13.70 -9.35 -5.09
N THR A 273 14.73 -8.54 -5.24
CA THR A 273 15.16 -7.90 -6.49
C THR A 273 15.45 -8.93 -7.56
N TYR A 274 16.14 -10.02 -7.21
CA TYR A 274 16.53 -11.06 -8.17
C TYR A 274 15.36 -11.63 -8.96
N HIS A 275 14.27 -12.00 -8.29
CA HIS A 275 13.12 -12.59 -8.97
C HIS A 275 12.37 -11.55 -9.79
N LEU A 276 12.20 -10.34 -9.25
CA LEU A 276 11.45 -9.27 -9.90
C LEU A 276 12.14 -8.74 -11.15
N MET A 277 13.47 -8.69 -11.18
CA MET A 277 14.22 -8.28 -12.37
C MET A 277 14.14 -9.31 -13.50
N LEU A 278 13.99 -10.60 -13.18
CA LEU A 278 13.83 -11.66 -14.17
C LEU A 278 12.39 -11.74 -14.69
N ARG A 279 11.43 -11.74 -13.77
CA ARG A 279 10.00 -11.78 -14.11
C ARG A 279 9.19 -11.12 -12.99
N PRO A 280 8.43 -10.05 -13.29
CA PRO A 280 8.02 -9.60 -14.63
C PRO A 280 9.00 -8.65 -15.35
N GLY A 281 10.14 -8.32 -14.75
CA GLY A 281 11.12 -7.37 -15.26
C GLY A 281 10.98 -6.00 -14.59
N ALA A 282 12.10 -5.42 -14.15
CA ALA A 282 12.13 -4.19 -13.35
C ALA A 282 11.45 -3.01 -14.05
N GLU A 283 11.70 -2.83 -15.35
CA GLU A 283 11.11 -1.75 -16.15
C GLU A 283 9.59 -1.89 -16.25
N ARG A 284 9.07 -3.12 -16.31
CA ARG A 284 7.64 -3.36 -16.33
C ARG A 284 7.01 -3.00 -14.99
N VAL A 285 7.65 -3.40 -13.89
CA VAL A 285 7.20 -3.02 -12.53
C VAL A 285 7.22 -1.50 -12.36
N GLY A 286 8.27 -0.82 -12.81
CA GLY A 286 8.38 0.64 -12.79
C GLY A 286 7.24 1.31 -13.54
N ARG A 287 6.90 0.85 -14.76
CA ARG A 287 5.75 1.37 -15.52
C ARG A 287 4.40 1.16 -14.84
N LEU A 288 4.27 0.12 -14.01
CA LEU A 288 3.06 -0.14 -13.21
C LEU A 288 3.00 0.70 -11.92
N GLY A 289 4.06 1.45 -11.62
CA GLY A 289 4.18 2.32 -10.44
C GLY A 289 4.83 1.65 -9.23
N GLY A 290 5.72 0.68 -9.45
CA GLY A 290 6.51 0.04 -8.40
C GLY A 290 5.89 -1.24 -7.83
N VAL A 291 6.70 -1.99 -7.06
CA VAL A 291 6.31 -3.30 -6.50
C VAL A 291 5.10 -3.19 -5.60
N ARG A 292 5.06 -2.13 -4.79
CA ARG A 292 4.01 -1.89 -3.81
C ARG A 292 2.65 -1.70 -4.44
N LYS A 293 2.57 -0.89 -5.49
CA LYS A 293 1.35 -0.73 -6.28
C LYS A 293 0.97 -2.03 -6.98
N MET A 294 1.95 -2.75 -7.53
CA MET A 294 1.71 -4.03 -8.20
C MET A 294 1.15 -5.10 -7.26
N MET A 295 1.63 -5.17 -6.02
CA MET A 295 1.20 -6.18 -5.04
C MET A 295 0.09 -5.72 -4.09
N GLY A 296 -0.33 -4.45 -4.15
CA GLY A 296 -1.31 -3.88 -3.23
C GLY A 296 -0.80 -3.70 -1.78
N TRP A 297 0.50 -3.43 -1.60
CA TRP A 297 1.09 -3.14 -0.29
C TRP A 297 1.28 -1.64 -0.07
N ASP A 298 0.51 -1.07 0.86
CA ASP A 298 0.54 0.38 1.16
C ASP A 298 1.47 0.74 2.32
N GLY A 299 2.59 0.02 2.49
CA GLY A 299 3.56 0.27 3.55
C GLY A 299 5.00 0.45 3.03
N PRO A 300 5.95 0.67 3.94
CA PRO A 300 7.39 0.58 3.66
C PRO A 300 7.73 -0.79 3.08
N LEU A 301 8.66 -0.80 2.12
CA LEU A 301 9.18 -2.00 1.50
C LEU A 301 10.70 -1.91 1.39
N LEU A 302 11.38 -2.96 1.86
CA LEU A 302 12.81 -3.15 1.65
C LEU A 302 13.02 -4.05 0.43
N THR A 303 13.96 -3.72 -0.44
CA THR A 303 14.46 -4.67 -1.45
C THR A 303 15.88 -5.05 -1.12
N ASP A 304 16.20 -6.33 -1.23
CA ASP A 304 17.58 -6.78 -1.24
C ASP A 304 18.29 -6.36 -2.54
N SER A 305 19.61 -6.53 -2.59
CA SER A 305 20.41 -6.13 -3.76
C SER A 305 20.33 -7.15 -4.91
N GLY A 306 19.85 -8.37 -4.63
CA GLY A 306 19.92 -9.54 -5.52
C GLY A 306 21.29 -10.22 -5.54
N GLY A 307 22.28 -9.70 -4.81
CA GLY A 307 23.65 -10.24 -4.78
C GLY A 307 23.68 -11.68 -4.27
N PHE A 308 23.07 -11.94 -3.11
CA PHE A 308 23.04 -13.27 -2.50
C PHE A 308 22.50 -14.35 -3.44
N GLN A 309 21.32 -14.14 -4.04
CA GLN A 309 20.70 -15.13 -4.93
C GLN A 309 21.55 -15.38 -6.18
N VAL A 310 22.16 -14.34 -6.76
CA VAL A 310 23.08 -14.52 -7.89
C VAL A 310 24.30 -15.33 -7.46
N MET A 311 24.84 -15.10 -6.25
CA MET A 311 25.97 -15.87 -5.74
C MET A 311 25.61 -17.34 -5.50
N SER A 312 24.38 -17.63 -5.05
CA SER A 312 23.88 -18.99 -4.82
C SER A 312 23.71 -19.83 -6.10
N LEU A 313 23.82 -19.24 -7.30
CA LEU A 313 23.70 -19.97 -8.58
C LEU A 313 24.94 -20.82 -8.94
N GLY A 314 26.02 -20.77 -8.15
CA GLY A 314 27.21 -21.59 -8.33
C GLY A 314 27.85 -21.44 -9.72
N PRO A 315 28.00 -22.51 -10.53
CA PRO A 315 28.71 -22.47 -11.82
C PRO A 315 27.98 -21.66 -12.91
N LEU A 316 26.74 -21.22 -12.66
CA LEU A 316 25.96 -20.42 -13.61
C LEU A 316 26.30 -18.93 -13.57
N ARG A 317 27.27 -18.52 -12.74
CA ARG A 317 27.76 -17.13 -12.64
C ARG A 317 29.26 -17.01 -12.90
N SER A 318 29.67 -15.80 -13.29
CA SER A 318 31.05 -15.34 -13.38
C SER A 318 31.13 -13.96 -12.74
N LEU A 319 32.04 -13.80 -11.79
CA LEU A 319 32.27 -12.58 -11.02
C LEU A 319 33.58 -11.92 -11.47
N ASP A 320 33.56 -10.60 -11.55
CA ASP A 320 34.71 -9.75 -11.80
C ASP A 320 34.56 -8.44 -11.00
N GLU A 321 35.52 -7.53 -11.11
CA GLU A 321 35.55 -6.26 -10.37
C GLU A 321 34.30 -5.38 -10.61
N ASP A 322 33.70 -5.46 -11.80
CA ASP A 322 32.61 -4.58 -12.20
C ASP A 322 31.23 -5.11 -11.78
N GLY A 323 31.10 -6.39 -11.44
CA GLY A 323 29.85 -7.02 -11.05
C GLY A 323 29.78 -8.52 -11.38
N VAL A 324 28.56 -9.02 -11.61
CA VAL A 324 28.30 -10.45 -11.82
C VAL A 324 27.51 -10.71 -13.10
N THR A 325 28.02 -11.61 -13.93
CA THR A 325 27.32 -12.13 -15.11
C THR A 325 26.75 -13.50 -14.78
N PHE A 326 25.46 -13.73 -15.02
CA PHE A 326 24.82 -15.02 -14.73
C PHE A 326 23.77 -15.40 -15.77
N LYS A 327 23.41 -16.69 -15.81
CA LYS A 327 22.27 -17.18 -16.59
C LYS A 327 21.02 -17.29 -15.71
N SER A 328 19.90 -16.79 -16.22
CA SER A 328 18.59 -16.94 -15.60
C SER A 328 18.22 -18.42 -15.47
N HIS A 329 17.74 -18.80 -14.29
CA HIS A 329 17.23 -20.15 -14.03
C HIS A 329 15.86 -20.42 -14.69
N LEU A 330 15.20 -19.37 -15.22
CA LEU A 330 13.88 -19.49 -15.83
C LEU A 330 13.97 -19.88 -17.31
N ASP A 331 14.92 -19.30 -18.04
CA ASP A 331 14.98 -19.36 -19.51
C ASP A 331 16.41 -19.41 -20.07
N GLY A 332 17.44 -19.34 -19.22
CA GLY A 332 18.85 -19.34 -19.64
C GLY A 332 19.36 -18.01 -20.19
N THR A 333 18.54 -16.96 -20.25
CA THR A 333 18.95 -15.62 -20.69
C THR A 333 20.11 -15.12 -19.83
N ARG A 334 21.13 -14.51 -20.45
CA ARG A 334 22.29 -13.97 -19.76
C ARG A 334 21.98 -12.56 -19.25
N TYR A 335 22.27 -12.31 -17.98
CA TYR A 335 22.13 -11.03 -17.32
C TYR A 335 23.46 -10.57 -16.76
N ARG A 336 23.62 -9.25 -16.65
CA ARG A 336 24.73 -8.60 -15.96
C ARG A 336 24.16 -7.74 -14.85
N LEU A 337 24.61 -7.97 -13.62
CA LEU A 337 24.22 -7.18 -12.45
C LEU A 337 25.47 -6.51 -11.88
N THR A 338 25.48 -5.18 -11.90
CA THR A 338 26.50 -4.31 -11.31
C THR A 338 25.90 -3.52 -10.15
N PRO A 339 26.71 -2.89 -9.28
CA PRO A 339 26.23 -1.96 -8.26
C PRO A 339 25.23 -0.91 -8.77
N GLU A 340 25.52 -0.30 -9.91
CA GLU A 340 24.68 0.73 -10.54
C GLU A 340 23.36 0.11 -11.00
N ARG A 341 23.42 -1.03 -11.68
CA ARG A 341 22.23 -1.69 -12.21
C ARG A 341 21.34 -2.24 -11.10
N SER A 342 21.91 -2.79 -10.03
CA SER A 342 21.14 -3.22 -8.85
C SER A 342 20.41 -2.03 -8.22
N THR A 343 21.11 -0.91 -8.05
CA THR A 343 20.52 0.32 -7.50
C THR A 343 19.42 0.89 -8.39
N GLU A 344 19.63 0.92 -9.72
CA GLU A 344 18.64 1.32 -10.71
C GLU A 344 17.39 0.43 -10.67
N ILE A 345 17.57 -0.89 -10.61
CA ILE A 345 16.44 -1.83 -10.50
C ILE A 345 15.64 -1.52 -9.24
N GLN A 346 16.29 -1.40 -8.09
CA GLN A 346 15.61 -1.12 -6.82
C GLN A 346 14.87 0.24 -6.85
N HIS A 347 15.39 1.23 -7.59
CA HIS A 347 14.68 2.47 -7.87
C HIS A 347 13.42 2.27 -8.72
N LEU A 348 13.49 1.47 -9.80
CA LEU A 348 12.33 1.10 -10.64
C LEU A 348 11.28 0.28 -9.86
N LEU A 349 11.72 -0.53 -8.91
CA LEU A 349 10.85 -1.29 -8.01
C LEU A 349 10.17 -0.39 -6.96
N ASP A 350 10.60 0.86 -6.85
CA ASP A 350 10.14 1.84 -5.86
C ASP A 350 10.29 1.34 -4.41
N ALA A 351 11.46 0.75 -4.14
CA ALA A 351 11.85 0.30 -2.81
C ALA A 351 12.00 1.50 -1.86
N THR A 352 11.39 1.42 -0.68
CA THR A 352 11.52 2.44 0.38
C THR A 352 12.90 2.41 1.01
N ILE A 353 13.43 1.19 1.22
CA ILE A 353 14.80 0.92 1.66
C ILE A 353 15.49 0.08 0.59
N THR A 354 16.58 0.60 0.05
CA THR A 354 17.43 -0.07 -0.95
C THR A 354 18.65 -0.66 -0.25
N MET A 355 19.02 -1.90 -0.56
CA MET A 355 20.29 -2.47 -0.11
C MET A 355 21.40 -2.18 -1.12
N ALA A 356 22.57 -1.74 -0.65
CA ALA A 356 23.76 -1.66 -1.50
C ALA A 356 24.12 -3.03 -2.08
N PHE A 357 24.67 -3.06 -3.29
CA PHE A 357 25.15 -4.30 -3.89
C PHE A 357 26.46 -4.74 -3.24
N ASP A 358 26.55 -6.01 -2.88
CA ASP A 358 27.67 -6.59 -2.15
C ASP A 358 28.08 -7.94 -2.72
N GLU A 359 29.26 -8.38 -2.29
CA GLU A 359 29.74 -9.73 -2.52
C GLU A 359 29.57 -10.56 -1.24
N CYS A 360 28.72 -11.58 -1.30
CA CYS A 360 28.55 -12.49 -0.17
C CYS A 360 29.81 -13.38 -0.04
N THR A 361 30.62 -13.11 0.99
CA THR A 361 31.78 -13.93 1.33
C THR A 361 31.35 -15.38 1.59
N PRO A 362 32.02 -16.39 0.99
CA PRO A 362 31.72 -17.78 1.24
C PRO A 362 32.02 -18.17 2.69
N PHE A 363 31.36 -19.21 3.19
CA PHE A 363 31.66 -19.79 4.51
C PHE A 363 31.77 -21.33 4.41
N PRO A 364 32.81 -21.95 4.99
CA PRO A 364 33.98 -21.32 5.61
C PRO A 364 34.90 -20.65 4.57
N ALA A 365 35.67 -19.64 5.00
CA ALA A 365 36.69 -18.97 4.19
C ALA A 365 37.93 -18.66 5.04
N THR A 366 39.10 -18.59 4.41
CA THR A 366 40.29 -18.04 5.08
C THR A 366 40.15 -16.54 5.26
N GLU A 367 40.93 -15.96 6.17
CA GLU A 367 40.92 -14.53 6.42
C GLU A 367 41.27 -13.73 5.16
N GLU A 368 42.20 -14.21 4.33
CA GLU A 368 42.59 -13.56 3.08
C GLU A 368 41.44 -13.52 2.07
N VAL A 369 40.73 -14.64 1.90
CA VAL A 369 39.56 -14.72 1.00
C VAL A 369 38.45 -13.82 1.51
N ALA A 370 38.21 -13.81 2.83
CA ALA A 370 37.22 -12.92 3.44
C ALA A 370 37.59 -11.44 3.28
N ALA A 371 38.89 -11.10 3.39
CA ALA A 371 39.38 -9.74 3.23
C ALA A 371 39.24 -9.25 1.78
N GLU A 372 39.56 -10.08 0.79
CA GLU A 372 39.39 -9.75 -0.63
C GLU A 372 37.91 -9.48 -0.96
N SER A 373 37.03 -10.40 -0.55
CA SER A 373 35.57 -10.33 -0.76
C SER A 373 34.93 -9.11 -0.06
N MET A 374 35.32 -8.86 1.18
CA MET A 374 34.86 -7.69 1.95
C MET A 374 35.31 -6.38 1.28
N ARG A 375 36.57 -6.28 0.86
CA ARG A 375 37.07 -5.07 0.20
C ARG A 375 36.44 -4.83 -1.17
N LEU A 376 36.11 -5.88 -1.93
CA LEU A 376 35.30 -5.75 -3.14
C LEU A 376 33.91 -5.19 -2.81
N SER A 377 33.27 -5.73 -1.77
CA SER A 377 31.97 -5.24 -1.28
C SER A 377 32.02 -3.77 -0.89
N MET A 378 33.12 -3.27 -0.29
CA MET A 378 33.25 -1.85 0.05
C MET A 378 33.35 -0.95 -1.20
N ARG A 379 34.07 -1.40 -2.23
CA ARG A 379 34.12 -0.69 -3.53
C ARG A 379 32.75 -0.68 -4.21
N TRP A 380 32.02 -1.78 -4.14
CA TRP A 380 30.65 -1.89 -4.65
C TRP A 380 29.64 -1.08 -3.84
N ALA A 381 29.81 -0.97 -2.52
CA ALA A 381 29.00 -0.11 -1.66
C ALA A 381 29.15 1.35 -2.06
N LYS A 382 30.38 1.82 -2.32
CA LYS A 382 30.64 3.17 -2.81
C LYS A 382 29.96 3.44 -4.15
N ARG A 383 30.10 2.53 -5.12
CA ARG A 383 29.44 2.62 -6.43
C ARG A 383 27.91 2.59 -6.32
N SER A 384 27.36 1.77 -5.43
CA SER A 384 25.92 1.72 -5.14
C SER A 384 25.42 3.05 -4.57
N ARG A 385 26.23 3.71 -3.71
CA ARG A 385 25.91 5.01 -3.15
C ARG A 385 25.96 6.12 -4.19
N GLU A 386 26.96 6.12 -5.06
CA GLU A 386 27.08 7.07 -6.16
C GLU A 386 25.92 6.96 -7.17
N ALA A 387 25.41 5.74 -7.40
CA ALA A 387 24.26 5.48 -8.26
C ALA A 387 22.90 5.75 -7.59
N PHE A 388 22.87 5.96 -6.27
CA PHE A 388 21.63 6.07 -5.52
C PHE A 388 20.93 7.42 -5.79
N VAL A 389 19.68 7.35 -6.25
CA VAL A 389 18.85 8.54 -6.44
C VAL A 389 18.17 8.92 -5.12
N HIS A 390 18.65 9.98 -4.49
CA HIS A 390 18.05 10.50 -3.27
C HIS A 390 16.59 10.93 -3.49
N ARG A 391 15.71 10.40 -2.64
CA ARG A 391 14.29 10.75 -2.57
C ARG A 391 13.92 10.97 -1.10
N GLN A 392 13.11 11.98 -0.83
CA GLN A 392 12.69 12.29 0.54
C GLN A 392 11.93 11.11 1.16
N GLY A 393 12.33 10.70 2.37
CA GLY A 393 11.74 9.55 3.07
C GLY A 393 12.13 8.17 2.53
N TYR A 394 13.12 8.09 1.64
CA TYR A 394 13.75 6.85 1.16
C TYR A 394 15.19 6.77 1.67
N GLY A 395 15.69 5.55 1.88
CA GLY A 395 17.06 5.33 2.36
C GLY A 395 17.76 4.19 1.66
N GLN A 396 19.09 4.18 1.74
CA GLN A 396 19.94 3.08 1.30
C GLN A 396 20.75 2.55 2.47
N PHE A 397 20.85 1.23 2.59
CA PHE A 397 21.64 0.57 3.63
C PHE A 397 22.92 -0.02 3.06
N GLY A 398 24.04 0.21 3.74
CA GLY A 398 25.30 -0.48 3.49
C GLY A 398 25.30 -1.86 4.14
N ILE A 399 26.12 -2.79 3.65
CA ILE A 399 26.18 -4.18 4.15
C ILE A 399 27.58 -4.46 4.71
N VAL A 400 27.67 -4.63 6.02
CA VAL A 400 28.90 -5.03 6.71
C VAL A 400 29.22 -6.47 6.32
N GLN A 401 30.43 -6.69 5.80
CA GLN A 401 31.00 -7.99 5.46
C GLN A 401 32.25 -8.28 6.34
N GLY A 402 32.95 -9.39 6.09
CA GLY A 402 34.15 -9.78 6.85
C GLY A 402 34.05 -11.14 7.55
N SER A 403 33.02 -11.94 7.24
CA SER A 403 32.81 -13.28 7.81
C SER A 403 32.79 -13.24 9.35
N VAL A 404 33.48 -14.16 10.02
CA VAL A 404 33.61 -14.25 11.48
C VAL A 404 34.85 -13.53 12.04
N PHE A 405 35.57 -12.76 11.20
CA PHE A 405 36.81 -12.11 11.59
C PHE A 405 36.57 -10.69 12.12
N ARG A 406 36.95 -10.46 13.38
CA ARG A 406 36.73 -9.19 14.08
C ARG A 406 37.35 -7.99 13.38
N ASP A 407 38.59 -8.11 12.93
CA ASP A 407 39.33 -6.99 12.34
C ASP A 407 38.77 -6.61 10.96
N LEU A 408 38.32 -7.60 10.17
CA LEU A 408 37.66 -7.36 8.89
C LEU A 408 36.28 -6.72 9.07
N ARG A 409 35.53 -7.13 10.10
CA ARG A 409 34.25 -6.49 10.45
C ARG A 409 34.45 -5.04 10.87
N ALA A 410 35.51 -4.75 11.64
CA ALA A 410 35.87 -3.38 12.01
C ALA A 410 36.27 -2.54 10.77
N GLU A 411 37.09 -3.08 9.87
CA GLU A 411 37.47 -2.44 8.59
C GLU A 411 36.22 -2.13 7.75
N SER A 412 35.29 -3.08 7.64
CA SER A 412 34.04 -2.93 6.89
C SER A 412 33.11 -1.87 7.49
N VAL A 413 32.94 -1.86 8.82
CA VAL A 413 32.12 -0.84 9.50
C VAL A 413 32.70 0.56 9.27
N ALA A 414 34.01 0.74 9.46
CA ALA A 414 34.66 2.03 9.26
C ALA A 414 34.50 2.55 7.82
N ALA A 415 34.68 1.69 6.81
CA ALA A 415 34.51 2.05 5.41
C ALA A 415 33.07 2.46 5.06
N LEU A 416 32.07 1.74 5.58
CA LEU A 416 30.65 2.08 5.34
C LEU A 416 30.22 3.34 6.08
N GLU A 417 30.79 3.61 7.26
CA GLU A 417 30.55 4.86 7.99
C GLU A 417 31.16 6.07 7.26
N GLU A 418 32.33 5.92 6.63
CA GLU A 418 32.94 6.95 5.79
C GLU A 418 32.09 7.25 4.55
N ILE A 419 31.55 6.22 3.88
CA ILE A 419 30.66 6.39 2.72
C ILE A 419 29.33 7.06 3.12
N GLY A 420 28.78 6.68 4.28
CA GLY A 420 27.55 7.24 4.84
C GLY A 420 26.28 6.65 4.23
N PHE A 421 25.50 5.96 5.08
CA PHE A 421 24.22 5.34 4.73
C PHE A 421 23.14 5.68 5.76
N GLU A 422 21.89 5.47 5.37
CA GLU A 422 20.74 5.69 6.26
C GLU A 422 20.53 4.53 7.26
N GLY A 423 21.20 3.40 7.05
CA GLY A 423 21.25 2.25 7.94
C GLY A 423 22.33 1.25 7.53
N TYR A 424 22.57 0.25 8.37
CA TYR A 424 23.65 -0.72 8.16
C TYR A 424 23.15 -2.14 8.42
N ALA A 425 23.30 -2.99 7.42
CA ALA A 425 23.03 -4.40 7.54
C ALA A 425 24.29 -5.20 7.91
N ILE A 426 24.08 -6.38 8.47
CA ILE A 426 25.11 -7.35 8.85
C ILE A 426 24.90 -8.54 7.91
N GLY A 427 25.74 -8.61 6.88
CA GLY A 427 25.73 -9.67 5.88
C GLY A 427 26.70 -10.80 6.22
N GLY A 428 26.62 -11.91 5.47
CA GLY A 428 27.55 -13.03 5.58
C GLY A 428 27.45 -13.83 6.89
N LEU A 429 26.29 -13.79 7.54
CA LEU A 429 25.90 -14.64 8.67
C LEU A 429 24.65 -15.45 8.29
N ALA A 430 24.31 -16.46 9.10
CA ALA A 430 23.32 -17.48 8.82
C ALA A 430 23.60 -18.29 7.54
N VAL A 431 24.88 -18.50 7.23
CA VAL A 431 25.37 -19.21 6.03
C VAL A 431 25.98 -20.58 6.35
N GLY A 432 25.97 -21.00 7.63
CA GLY A 432 26.39 -22.33 8.06
C GLY A 432 27.34 -22.34 9.26
N GLU A 433 27.66 -21.18 9.82
CA GLU A 433 28.57 -20.96 10.95
C GLU A 433 28.00 -21.43 12.30
N GLY A 434 26.69 -21.57 12.40
CA GLY A 434 25.99 -21.94 13.63
C GLY A 434 25.70 -20.74 14.54
N GLN A 435 24.79 -20.94 15.49
CA GLN A 435 24.26 -19.86 16.31
C GLN A 435 25.31 -19.21 17.22
N GLU A 436 26.23 -20.02 17.78
CA GLU A 436 27.28 -19.54 18.68
C GLU A 436 28.22 -18.57 17.96
N ALA A 437 28.78 -18.97 16.83
CA ALA A 437 29.66 -18.12 16.02
C ALA A 437 28.94 -16.86 15.48
N MET A 438 27.66 -16.98 15.11
CA MET A 438 26.83 -15.83 14.74
C MET A 438 26.73 -14.83 15.90
N PHE A 439 26.44 -15.30 17.11
CA PHE A 439 26.31 -14.47 18.30
C PHE A 439 27.63 -13.83 18.72
N GLU A 440 28.74 -14.58 18.72
CA GLU A 440 30.08 -14.02 18.95
C GLU A 440 30.40 -12.92 17.95
N THR A 441 30.07 -13.13 16.66
CA THR A 441 30.28 -12.14 15.61
C THR A 441 29.46 -10.87 15.86
N LEU A 442 28.20 -11.01 16.27
CA LEU A 442 27.34 -9.87 16.62
C LEU A 442 27.84 -9.12 17.85
N GLU A 443 28.39 -9.81 18.85
CA GLU A 443 28.90 -9.20 20.09
C GLU A 443 30.05 -8.23 19.84
N PHE A 444 30.95 -8.52 18.90
CA PHE A 444 32.00 -7.57 18.55
C PHE A 444 31.61 -6.63 17.39
N THR A 445 30.71 -7.01 16.48
CA THR A 445 30.36 -6.16 15.32
C THR A 445 29.42 -5.02 15.70
N THR A 446 28.33 -5.33 16.41
CA THR A 446 27.28 -4.33 16.69
C THR A 446 27.74 -3.16 17.56
N PRO A 447 28.69 -3.28 18.52
CA PRO A 447 29.20 -2.13 19.25
C PRO A 447 30.06 -1.19 18.40
N MET A 448 30.62 -1.67 17.29
CA MET A 448 31.40 -0.86 16.36
C MET A 448 30.49 0.02 15.48
N MET A 449 29.23 -0.38 15.28
CA MET A 449 28.29 0.31 14.39
C MET A 449 27.61 1.49 15.10
N ARG A 450 27.37 2.58 14.34
CA ARG A 450 26.61 3.75 14.79
C ARG A 450 25.35 3.44 15.61
N ALA A 451 25.18 4.18 16.71
CA ALA A 451 24.01 4.05 17.59
C ALA A 451 22.74 4.71 17.01
N ASP A 452 22.91 5.79 16.23
CA ASP A 452 21.84 6.62 15.65
C ASP A 452 21.31 6.10 14.29
N ARG A 453 21.69 4.88 13.91
CA ARG A 453 21.28 4.22 12.68
C ARG A 453 20.74 2.82 12.96
N PRO A 454 19.76 2.33 12.20
CA PRO A 454 19.20 0.99 12.38
C PRO A 454 20.21 -0.08 11.94
N ARG A 455 20.15 -1.22 12.63
CA ARG A 455 21.00 -2.40 12.39
C ARG A 455 20.16 -3.57 11.89
N TYR A 456 20.46 -4.07 10.70
CA TYR A 456 19.67 -5.13 10.04
C TYR A 456 20.46 -6.43 9.92
N LEU A 457 20.05 -7.50 10.61
CA LEU A 457 20.65 -8.83 10.45
C LEU A 457 19.90 -9.60 9.35
N MET A 458 20.60 -9.87 8.26
CA MET A 458 20.02 -10.44 7.04
C MET A 458 19.86 -11.96 7.16
N GLY A 459 18.70 -12.49 6.74
CA GLY A 459 18.49 -13.94 6.57
C GLY A 459 18.35 -14.76 7.87
N VAL A 460 17.97 -14.12 8.97
CA VAL A 460 17.80 -14.75 10.29
C VAL A 460 16.33 -14.69 10.73
N GLY A 461 15.76 -15.83 11.10
CA GLY A 461 14.35 -15.89 11.49
C GLY A 461 13.90 -16.92 12.52
N LYS A 462 14.77 -17.79 13.06
CA LYS A 462 14.33 -18.65 14.17
C LYS A 462 14.08 -17.78 15.41
N PRO A 463 13.02 -18.03 16.20
CA PRO A 463 12.70 -17.17 17.35
C PRO A 463 13.85 -16.96 18.34
N ALA A 464 14.64 -17.99 18.62
CA ALA A 464 15.82 -17.88 19.49
C ALA A 464 16.90 -16.97 18.91
N ASP A 465 17.12 -17.02 17.59
CA ASP A 465 18.08 -16.18 16.89
C ASP A 465 17.61 -14.72 16.88
N LEU A 466 16.31 -14.47 16.70
CA LEU A 466 15.73 -13.13 16.78
C LEU A 466 15.95 -12.51 18.16
N VAL A 467 15.60 -13.23 19.23
CA VAL A 467 15.79 -12.74 20.61
C VAL A 467 17.28 -12.53 20.91
N GLY A 468 18.14 -13.46 20.51
CA GLY A 468 19.58 -13.36 20.71
C GLY A 468 20.24 -12.24 19.91
N GLY A 469 19.76 -11.95 18.70
CA GLY A 469 20.18 -10.82 17.90
C GLY A 469 19.73 -9.48 18.49
N VAL A 470 18.49 -9.39 18.98
CA VAL A 470 17.98 -8.19 19.68
C VAL A 470 18.78 -7.92 20.94
N ALA A 471 19.08 -8.95 21.74
CA ALA A 471 19.94 -8.83 22.93
C ALA A 471 21.35 -8.31 22.61
N ARG A 472 21.78 -8.43 21.34
CA ARG A 472 23.05 -7.92 20.79
C ARG A 472 22.86 -6.67 19.95
N GLY A 473 21.72 -5.99 20.07
CA GLY A 473 21.49 -4.68 19.48
C GLY A 473 21.17 -4.66 17.99
N VAL A 474 20.60 -5.74 17.44
CA VAL A 474 19.99 -5.75 16.10
C VAL A 474 18.56 -5.20 16.14
N ASP A 475 18.19 -4.40 15.14
CA ASP A 475 16.90 -3.70 15.04
C ASP A 475 15.94 -4.33 13.98
N MET A 476 16.46 -5.04 12.98
CA MET A 476 15.66 -5.55 11.85
C MET A 476 16.09 -6.97 11.46
N PHE A 477 15.14 -7.78 10.98
CA PHE A 477 15.33 -9.20 10.60
C PHE A 477 14.42 -9.61 9.44
N ASP A 478 14.77 -10.69 8.72
CA ASP A 478 13.96 -11.33 7.68
C ASP A 478 14.33 -12.83 7.54
N VAL A 479 13.39 -13.67 7.06
CA VAL A 479 13.67 -15.03 6.55
C VAL A 479 12.62 -15.51 5.56
#